data_AF-A0A179X538-F1
#
_entry.id   AF-A0A179X538-F1
#
_cell.length_a   1.000
_cell.length_b   1.000
_cell.length_c   1.000
_cell.angle_alpha   90.00
_cell.angle_beta   90.00
_cell.angle_gamma   90.00
#
_symmetry.space_group_name_H-M   'P 1'
#
loop_
_entity.id
_entity.type
_entity.pdbx_description
1 polymer ?
#
loop_
_entity_poly.entity_id
_entity_poly.type
_entity_poly.pdbx_seq_one_letter_code
_entity_poly.pdbx_strand_id
1 'polypeptide(L)'
;MIDAAIMILAYAHDHPQSYQVRQVPYQNVASILLDDQVIFPQQQIFFPPNRLRVIRLPEHFSFDNPDISAWLLSLLPDLGEDVEAPSSDQMWLTTSHLTKAKQLLIEVSFE
;
A
#
# COMPACT_ATOMS: atom_id res chain seq x y z
N MET A 1 15.82 1.28 -3.19
CA MET A 1 14.68 1.91 -2.46
C MET A 1 13.36 1.60 -3.13
N ILE A 2 13.24 1.81 -4.45
CA ILE A 2 12.04 1.45 -5.24
C ILE A 2 11.80 -0.08 -5.24
N ASP A 3 12.84 -0.90 -5.42
CA ASP A 3 12.70 -2.37 -5.40
C ASP A 3 12.10 -2.90 -4.10
N ALA A 4 12.39 -2.23 -2.98
CA ALA A 4 11.85 -2.61 -1.68
C ALA A 4 10.39 -2.19 -1.49
N ALA A 5 9.95 -1.07 -2.10
CA ALA A 5 8.54 -0.70 -2.14
C ALA A 5 7.73 -1.72 -2.95
N ILE A 6 8.26 -2.13 -4.10
CA ILE A 6 7.66 -3.19 -4.93
C ILE A 6 7.61 -4.50 -4.14
N MET A 7 8.69 -4.90 -3.46
CA MET A 7 8.73 -6.11 -2.62
C MET A 7 7.66 -6.10 -1.51
N ILE A 8 7.43 -4.97 -0.84
CA ILE A 8 6.39 -4.84 0.20
C ILE A 8 5.00 -5.08 -0.40
N LEU A 9 4.72 -4.45 -1.54
CA LEU A 9 3.43 -4.59 -2.23
C LEU A 9 3.24 -6.00 -2.79
N ALA A 10 4.27 -6.59 -3.39
CA ALA A 10 4.27 -7.95 -3.88
C ALA A 10 4.03 -8.96 -2.74
N TYR A 11 4.68 -8.78 -1.58
CA TYR A 11 4.43 -9.64 -0.43
C TYR A 11 2.95 -9.62 -0.01
N ALA A 12 2.36 -8.43 0.10
CA ALA A 12 0.97 -8.31 0.50
C ALA A 12 0.04 -8.94 -0.56
N HIS A 13 0.26 -8.66 -1.84
CA HIS A 13 -0.48 -9.26 -2.96
C HIS A 13 -0.44 -10.79 -2.93
N ASP A 14 0.74 -11.38 -2.74
CA ASP A 14 0.93 -12.84 -2.79
C ASP A 14 0.45 -13.56 -1.51
N HIS A 15 0.17 -12.82 -0.43
CA HIS A 15 -0.25 -13.36 0.87
C HIS A 15 -1.51 -12.66 1.41
N PRO A 16 -2.67 -12.82 0.74
CA PRO A 16 -3.91 -12.12 1.12
C PRO A 16 -4.41 -12.42 2.54
N GLN A 17 -4.04 -13.58 3.10
CA GLN A 17 -4.33 -13.96 4.48
C GLN A 17 -3.49 -13.23 5.53
N SER A 18 -2.44 -12.49 5.12
CA SER A 18 -1.50 -11.86 6.04
C SER A 18 -1.86 -10.41 6.40
N TYR A 19 -2.80 -9.80 5.68
CA TYR A 19 -3.22 -8.42 5.90
C TYR A 19 -4.73 -8.30 6.14
N GLN A 20 -5.12 -7.16 6.71
CA GLN A 20 -6.51 -6.72 6.81
C GLN A 20 -6.69 -5.44 6.01
N VAL A 21 -7.75 -5.37 5.20
CA VAL A 21 -8.13 -4.15 4.48
C VAL A 21 -8.74 -3.18 5.47
N ARG A 22 -8.29 -1.92 5.45
CA ARG A 22 -8.79 -0.85 6.29
C ARG A 22 -9.70 0.05 5.47
N GLN A 23 -10.92 0.24 5.96
CA GLN A 23 -11.82 1.25 5.40
C GLN A 23 -11.35 2.63 5.85
N VAL A 24 -11.04 3.49 4.89
CA VAL A 24 -10.59 4.87 5.10
C VAL A 24 -11.57 5.83 4.45
N PRO A 25 -11.71 7.08 4.94
CA PRO A 25 -12.64 8.05 4.36
C PRO A 25 -12.19 8.61 3.01
N TYR A 26 -11.06 8.12 2.48
CA TYR A 26 -10.46 8.58 1.23
C TYR A 26 -10.79 7.61 0.10
N GLN A 27 -11.22 8.19 -1.02
CA GLN A 27 -11.75 7.46 -2.18
C GLN A 27 -10.64 6.84 -3.04
N ASN A 28 -9.45 7.43 -2.98
CA ASN A 28 -8.30 7.11 -3.81
C ASN A 28 -7.15 6.50 -2.98
N VAL A 29 -7.46 5.82 -1.87
CA VAL A 29 -6.44 5.22 -1.00
C VAL A 29 -6.76 3.76 -0.72
N ALA A 30 -5.91 2.86 -1.22
CA ALA A 30 -5.88 1.47 -0.80
C ALA A 30 -5.13 1.40 0.53
N SER A 31 -5.74 0.82 1.57
CA SER A 31 -5.19 0.81 2.92
C SER A 31 -5.24 -0.58 3.52
N ILE A 32 -4.08 -1.11 3.91
CA ILE A 32 -3.96 -2.43 4.53
C ILE A 32 -3.08 -2.39 5.78
N LEU A 33 -3.32 -3.35 6.67
CA LEU A 33 -2.58 -3.57 7.90
C LEU A 33 -2.02 -5.00 7.92
N LEU A 34 -0.71 -5.13 8.07
CA LEU A 34 -0.04 -6.41 8.34
C LEU A 34 0.26 -6.52 9.84
N ASP A 35 0.36 -7.75 10.34
CA ASP A 35 0.95 -8.01 11.64
C ASP A 35 2.45 -7.64 11.64
N ASP A 36 2.96 -7.03 12.72
CA ASP A 36 4.37 -6.61 12.80
C ASP A 36 5.38 -7.74 12.97
N GLN A 37 4.93 -8.99 13.08
CA GLN A 37 5.75 -10.19 12.95
C GLN A 37 6.15 -10.50 11.50
N VAL A 38 5.54 -9.85 10.49
CA VAL A 38 6.02 -9.92 9.11
C VAL A 38 7.31 -9.12 9.00
N ILE A 39 8.42 -9.81 8.74
CA ILE A 39 9.74 -9.18 8.71
C ILE A 39 10.17 -8.83 7.30
N PHE A 40 10.40 -7.54 7.06
CA PHE A 40 11.00 -7.04 5.83
C PHE A 40 12.49 -6.71 6.01
N PRO A 41 13.34 -6.93 4.98
CA PRO A 41 14.68 -6.36 4.94
C PRO A 41 14.66 -4.86 5.24
N GLN A 42 15.52 -4.41 6.16
CA GLN A 42 15.60 -3.00 6.58
C GLN A 42 14.26 -2.41 7.06
N GLN A 43 13.42 -3.20 7.73
CA GLN A 43 12.08 -2.83 8.18
C GLN A 43 11.97 -1.44 8.83
N GLN A 44 12.90 -1.05 9.70
CA GLN A 44 12.85 0.26 10.37
C GLN A 44 13.00 1.45 9.41
N ILE A 45 13.62 1.24 8.24
CA ILE A 45 13.75 2.25 7.19
C ILE A 45 12.42 2.41 6.44
N PHE A 46 11.72 1.31 6.17
CA PHE A 46 10.47 1.30 5.42
C PHE A 46 9.25 1.59 6.30
N PHE A 47 9.19 0.98 7.47
CA PHE A 47 8.16 1.16 8.47
C PHE A 47 8.77 1.83 9.72
N PRO A 48 9.08 3.14 9.65
CA PRO A 48 9.65 3.81 10.81
C PRO A 48 8.64 3.82 11.97
N PRO A 49 9.11 3.63 13.21
CA PRO A 49 8.24 3.49 14.37
C PRO A 49 7.46 4.79 14.63
N ASN A 50 6.13 4.70 14.57
CA ASN A 50 5.19 5.80 14.76
C ASN A 50 5.50 7.05 13.92
N ARG A 51 6.02 6.85 12.71
CA ARG A 51 6.27 7.91 11.73
C ARG A 51 5.82 7.44 10.36
N LEU A 52 5.38 8.39 9.53
CA LEU A 52 5.07 8.10 8.14
C LEU A 52 6.33 8.15 7.30
N ARG A 53 6.45 7.19 6.39
CA ARG A 53 7.37 7.23 5.27
C ARG A 53 6.55 7.25 3.99
N VAL A 54 6.87 8.19 3.11
CA VAL A 54 6.23 8.34 1.80
C VAL A 54 7.26 8.08 0.71
N ILE A 55 6.88 7.31 -0.31
CA ILE A 55 7.69 6.96 -1.48
C ILE A 55 6.82 7.13 -2.73
N ARG A 56 7.26 7.94 -3.70
CA ARG A 56 6.63 7.96 -5.03
C ARG A 56 6.97 6.66 -5.75
N LEU A 57 5.96 5.93 -6.21
CA LEU A 57 6.18 4.78 -7.10
C LEU A 57 6.61 5.28 -8.49
N PRO A 58 7.41 4.51 -9.24
CA PRO A 58 7.77 4.86 -10.61
C PRO A 58 6.53 5.06 -11.49
N GLU A 59 6.60 5.98 -12.45
CA GLU A 59 5.50 6.24 -13.40
C GLU A 59 5.13 5.00 -14.22
N HIS A 60 6.10 4.13 -14.52
CA HIS A 60 5.86 2.86 -15.20
C HIS A 60 5.43 1.71 -14.27
N PHE A 61 5.24 1.95 -12.96
CA PHE A 61 4.94 0.87 -12.00
C PHE A 61 3.75 0.03 -12.43
N SER A 62 2.64 0.66 -12.83
CA SER A 62 1.42 -0.04 -13.23
C SER A 62 1.58 -0.82 -14.53
N PHE A 63 2.41 -0.32 -15.44
CA PHE A 63 2.76 -1.04 -16.66
C PHE A 63 3.62 -2.27 -16.35
N ASP A 64 4.60 -2.12 -15.46
CA ASP A 64 5.53 -3.19 -15.08
C ASP A 64 4.91 -4.23 -14.13
N ASN A 65 3.90 -3.84 -13.35
CA ASN A 65 3.27 -4.66 -12.30
C ASN A 65 1.73 -4.63 -12.42
N PRO A 66 1.15 -5.05 -13.56
CA PRO A 66 -0.28 -4.90 -13.84
C PRO A 66 -1.16 -5.63 -12.82
N ASP A 67 -0.72 -6.80 -12.33
CA ASP A 67 -1.47 -7.59 -11.35
C ASP A 67 -1.54 -6.88 -9.98
N ILE A 68 -0.41 -6.31 -9.52
CA ILE A 68 -0.35 -5.54 -8.26
C ILE A 68 -1.22 -4.28 -8.38
N SER A 69 -1.17 -3.57 -9.51
CA SER A 69 -2.00 -2.39 -9.71
C SER A 69 -3.49 -2.72 -9.75
N ALA A 70 -3.90 -3.78 -10.45
CA ALA A 70 -5.28 -4.24 -10.46
C ALA A 70 -5.76 -4.63 -9.05
N TRP A 71 -4.90 -5.32 -8.29
CA TRP A 71 -5.17 -5.64 -6.89
C TRP A 71 -5.35 -4.38 -6.03
N LEU A 72 -4.43 -3.41 -6.11
CA LEU A 72 -4.53 -2.17 -5.33
C LEU A 72 -5.82 -1.41 -5.64
N LEU A 73 -6.22 -1.34 -6.92
CA LEU A 73 -7.50 -0.75 -7.33
C LEU A 73 -8.69 -1.51 -6.75
N SER A 74 -8.64 -2.85 -6.68
CA SER A 74 -9.69 -3.67 -6.06
C SER A 74 -9.84 -3.48 -4.54
N LEU A 75 -8.81 -2.92 -3.90
CA LEU A 75 -8.83 -2.61 -2.46
C LEU A 75 -9.43 -1.24 -2.16
N LEU A 76 -9.71 -0.44 -3.18
CA LEU A 76 -10.37 0.84 -2.98
C LEU A 76 -11.77 0.63 -2.41
N PRO A 77 -12.26 1.56 -1.59
CA PRO A 77 -13.64 1.50 -1.13
C PRO A 77 -14.59 1.49 -2.34
N ASP A 78 -15.71 0.77 -2.20
CA ASP A 78 -16.76 0.78 -3.21
C ASP A 78 -17.36 2.19 -3.27
N LEU A 79 -17.18 2.85 -4.41
CA LEU A 79 -17.68 4.18 -4.65
C LEU A 79 -18.72 4.03 -5.76
N GLY A 80 -19.92 4.54 -5.50
CA GLY A 80 -21.02 4.47 -6.46
C GLY A 80 -20.62 4.97 -7.85
N GLU A 81 -21.44 4.64 -8.85
CA GLU A 81 -21.15 4.75 -10.29
C GLU A 81 -20.68 6.14 -10.80
N ASP A 82 -20.80 7.20 -10.00
CA ASP A 82 -20.50 8.60 -10.36
C ASP A 82 -19.06 9.06 -10.04
N VAL A 83 -18.18 8.19 -9.54
CA VAL A 83 -16.79 8.56 -9.21
C VAL A 83 -15.84 8.21 -10.36
N GLU A 84 -15.04 9.20 -10.77
CA GLU A 84 -13.99 9.01 -11.77
C GLU A 84 -12.96 7.99 -11.27
N ALA A 85 -12.67 6.99 -12.10
CA ALA A 85 -11.72 5.94 -11.75
C ALA A 85 -10.34 6.55 -11.45
N PRO A 86 -9.71 6.23 -10.32
CA PRO A 86 -8.40 6.79 -9.98
C PRO A 86 -7.35 6.41 -11.03
N SER A 87 -6.53 7.39 -11.42
CA SER A 87 -5.40 7.14 -12.32
C SER A 87 -4.32 6.35 -11.60
N SER A 88 -3.70 5.42 -12.33
CA SER A 88 -2.56 4.64 -11.85
C SER A 88 -1.21 5.23 -12.27
N ASP A 89 -1.22 6.42 -12.87
CA ASP A 89 -0.02 7.09 -13.40
C ASP A 89 0.81 7.75 -12.29
N GLN A 90 0.16 8.18 -11.21
CA GLN A 90 0.81 8.75 -10.03
C GLN A 90 0.35 8.01 -8.78
N MET A 91 1.27 7.25 -8.19
CA MET A 91 1.00 6.49 -6.98
C MET A 91 2.04 6.79 -5.91
N TRP A 92 1.57 6.89 -4.68
CA TRP A 92 2.41 7.13 -3.51
C TRP A 92 2.21 6.04 -2.47
N LEU A 93 3.29 5.36 -2.12
CA LEU A 93 3.32 4.40 -1.03
C LEU A 93 3.60 5.12 0.28
N THR A 94 2.68 5.02 1.23
CA THR A 94 2.84 5.46 2.62
C THR A 94 2.95 4.25 3.54
N THR A 95 3.94 4.28 4.44
CA THR A 95 4.24 3.16 5.35
C THR A 95 4.54 3.66 6.76
N SER A 96 4.21 2.86 7.79
CA SER A 96 4.49 3.17 9.20
C SER A 96 4.45 1.91 10.06
N HIS A 97 5.27 1.83 11.11
CA HIS A 97 5.09 0.83 12.16
C HIS A 97 4.25 1.40 13.29
N LEU A 98 3.00 0.97 13.40
CA LEU A 98 2.06 1.34 14.47
C LEU A 98 2.37 0.52 15.73
N THR A 99 3.41 0.92 16.48
CA THR A 99 4.01 0.06 17.52
C THR A 99 3.04 -0.33 18.64
N LYS A 100 2.07 0.53 18.99
CA LYS A 100 1.05 0.23 19.99
C LYS A 100 0.05 -0.83 19.50
N ALA A 101 -0.29 -0.79 18.22
CA ALA A 101 -1.22 -1.73 17.59
C ALA A 101 -0.52 -3.02 17.15
N LYS A 102 0.82 -3.05 17.16
CA LYS A 102 1.65 -4.13 16.62
C LYS A 102 1.35 -4.44 15.15
N GLN A 103 1.19 -3.38 14.37
CA GLN A 103 0.82 -3.47 12.97
C GLN A 103 1.75 -2.65 12.08
N LEU A 104 1.96 -3.14 10.87
CA LEU A 104 2.58 -2.38 9.79
C LEU A 104 1.47 -1.80 8.91
N LEU A 105 1.47 -0.48 8.79
CA LEU A 105 0.60 0.27 7.92
C LEU A 105 1.20 0.33 6.51
N ILE A 106 0.39 -0.03 5.51
CA ILE A 106 0.68 0.18 4.10
C ILE A 106 -0.52 0.90 3.48
N GLU A 107 -0.28 2.05 2.89
CA GLU A 107 -1.27 2.80 2.11
C GLU A 107 -0.70 3.13 0.73
N VAL A 108 -1.54 3.00 -0.29
CA VAL A 108 -1.22 3.48 -1.64
C VAL A 108 -2.29 4.49 -2.03
N SER A 109 -1.88 5.74 -2.22
CA SER A 109 -2.74 6.79 -2.75
C SER A 109 -2.53 6.95 -4.25
N PHE A 110 -3.63 7.16 -4.97
CA PHE A 110 -3.69 7.39 -6.41
C PHE A 110 -3.96 8.88 -6.69
N GLU A 111 -3.16 9.53 -7.52
CA GLU A 111 -3.27 10.95 -7.87
C GLU A 111 -3.47 11.19 -9.38
#